data_AF-A0AAU6DZQ2-F1
#
_entry.id   AF-A0AAU6DZQ2-F1
#
_cell.length_a   1.000
_cell.length_b   1.000
_cell.length_c   1.000
_cell.angle_alpha   90.00
_cell.angle_beta   90.00
_cell.angle_gamma   90.00
#
_symmetry.space_group_name_H-M   'P 1'
#
loop_
_entity.id
_entity.type
_entity.pdbx_description
1 polymer ?
#
loop_
_entity_poly.entity_id
_entity_poly.type
_entity_poly.pdbx_seq_one_letter_code
_entity_poly.pdbx_strand_id
1 'polypeptide(L)'
;MPGLPTVLVMAWKTRVNTALEGMTGYNITRVRRKVTPPQPPPPPPPVDVPRPPADPEVDRLLREPVFVLSPVRSGSTLLRVMLNSHSRIHAPHELHVRRLAVTMTTDPLRQAMETLGISASDIEHILWDRMLHRELAGSGKQIIVDKTPSNVFAHRRLATCWPDARYVFLMRHPASIALSWHEAAPLERPWAEAIRHTLQYMRYLTEARRTLDGLTLTYEAIVADPEAEMRRVCAYLGVGYEPGMITYGDHGHGEFVKGIGDWRDKIRSGRVQPGRPLPAPEEIPEELREICVEWGYL
;
A
#
# COMPACT_ATOMS: atom_id res chain seq x y z
N MET A 1 -24.89 -50.46 -41.65
CA MET A 1 -26.23 -49.93 -41.35
C MET A 1 -26.57 -48.91 -42.44
N PRO A 2 -27.62 -49.14 -43.24
CA PRO A 2 -27.87 -48.41 -44.49
C PRO A 2 -28.39 -46.99 -44.23
N GLY A 3 -28.14 -46.11 -45.21
CA GLY A 3 -28.39 -44.66 -45.14
C GLY A 3 -29.87 -44.24 -45.19
N LEU A 4 -30.10 -43.03 -44.67
CA LEU A 4 -31.31 -42.23 -44.88
C LEU A 4 -31.01 -41.19 -45.97
N PRO A 5 -31.82 -41.09 -47.05
CA PRO A 5 -31.50 -40.24 -48.18
C PRO A 5 -31.82 -38.76 -47.96
N THR A 6 -30.85 -37.92 -48.34
CA THR A 6 -30.83 -36.45 -48.46
C THR A 6 -31.82 -35.90 -49.51
N VAL A 7 -33.05 -36.40 -49.55
CA VAL A 7 -34.03 -36.06 -50.61
C VAL A 7 -35.15 -35.14 -50.10
N LEU A 8 -35.31 -34.96 -48.78
CA LEU A 8 -36.46 -34.22 -48.24
C LEU A 8 -36.28 -32.70 -48.13
N VAL A 9 -35.05 -32.17 -48.07
CA VAL A 9 -34.80 -30.72 -47.84
C VAL A 9 -34.81 -29.90 -49.15
N MET A 10 -34.51 -30.52 -50.29
CA MET A 10 -34.58 -29.85 -51.62
C MET A 10 -36.01 -29.72 -52.15
N ALA A 11 -36.91 -30.62 -51.76
CA ALA A 11 -38.25 -30.73 -52.36
C ALA A 11 -39.17 -29.53 -52.08
N TRP A 12 -39.08 -28.89 -50.91
CA TRP A 12 -39.94 -27.76 -50.57
C TRP A 12 -39.49 -26.47 -51.27
N LYS A 13 -38.17 -26.22 -51.33
CA LYS A 13 -37.62 -24.99 -51.88
C LYS A 13 -37.83 -24.90 -53.38
N THR A 14 -37.70 -26.03 -54.09
CA THR A 14 -38.03 -26.11 -55.51
C THR A 14 -39.51 -25.84 -55.73
N ARG A 15 -40.42 -26.45 -54.94
CA ARG A 15 -41.86 -26.18 -55.05
C ARG A 15 -42.21 -24.71 -54.81
N VAL A 16 -41.60 -24.09 -53.80
CA VAL A 16 -41.84 -22.67 -53.47
C VAL A 16 -41.31 -21.76 -54.56
N ASN A 17 -40.09 -21.97 -55.05
CA ASN A 17 -39.54 -21.16 -56.14
C ASN A 17 -40.28 -21.37 -57.46
N THR A 18 -40.75 -22.60 -57.78
CA THR A 18 -41.56 -22.85 -58.97
C THR A 18 -42.92 -22.14 -58.90
N ALA A 19 -43.56 -22.11 -57.73
CA ALA A 19 -44.81 -21.36 -57.56
C ALA A 19 -44.59 -19.83 -57.64
N LEU A 20 -43.51 -19.32 -57.04
CA LEU A 20 -43.16 -17.90 -57.06
C LEU A 20 -42.74 -17.42 -58.45
N GLU A 21 -41.96 -18.21 -59.20
CA GLU A 21 -41.60 -17.89 -60.60
C GLU A 21 -42.84 -17.87 -61.49
N GLY A 22 -43.74 -18.85 -61.35
CA GLY A 22 -44.97 -18.91 -62.15
C GLY A 22 -45.95 -17.76 -61.89
N MET A 23 -45.98 -17.21 -60.67
CA MET A 23 -46.90 -16.12 -60.31
C MET A 23 -46.29 -14.73 -60.42
N THR A 24 -44.98 -14.60 -60.23
CA THR A 24 -44.33 -13.28 -60.04
C THR A 24 -43.03 -13.10 -60.82
N GLY A 25 -42.44 -14.17 -61.35
CA GLY A 25 -41.13 -14.14 -62.03
C GLY A 25 -39.91 -14.04 -61.11
N TYR A 26 -40.06 -14.12 -59.78
CA TYR A 26 -38.97 -13.99 -58.82
C TYR A 26 -38.53 -15.33 -58.19
N ASN A 27 -37.26 -15.42 -57.79
CA ASN A 27 -36.67 -16.61 -57.14
C ASN A 27 -35.92 -16.24 -55.85
N ILE A 28 -36.07 -17.05 -54.79
CA ILE A 28 -35.41 -16.82 -53.49
C ILE A 28 -34.10 -17.62 -53.39
N THR A 29 -32.99 -16.90 -53.25
CA THR A 29 -31.65 -17.47 -52.96
C THR A 29 -31.19 -17.12 -51.54
N ARG A 30 -30.41 -18.01 -50.91
CA ARG A 30 -29.88 -17.77 -49.56
C ARG A 30 -28.60 -16.97 -49.66
N VAL A 31 -28.57 -15.76 -49.10
CA VAL A 31 -27.36 -14.94 -49.00
C VAL A 31 -26.41 -15.59 -47.98
N ARG A 32 -25.17 -15.91 -48.38
CA ARG A 32 -24.12 -16.33 -47.44
C ARG A 32 -23.70 -15.11 -46.62
N ARG A 33 -23.78 -15.22 -45.29
CA ARG A 33 -23.34 -14.18 -44.35
C ARG A 33 -21.85 -13.89 -44.60
N LYS A 34 -21.51 -12.64 -44.95
CA LYS A 34 -20.11 -12.19 -45.01
C LYS A 34 -19.49 -12.40 -43.62
N VAL A 35 -18.48 -13.24 -43.53
CA VAL A 35 -17.68 -13.40 -42.31
C VAL A 35 -16.72 -12.22 -42.28
N THR A 36 -17.02 -11.22 -41.46
CA THR A 36 -16.07 -10.13 -41.17
C THR A 36 -14.93 -10.73 -40.34
N PRO A 37 -13.65 -10.49 -40.69
CA PRO A 37 -12.53 -10.90 -39.85
C PRO A 37 -12.72 -10.32 -38.43
N PRO A 38 -12.34 -11.04 -37.37
CA PRO A 38 -12.37 -10.48 -36.03
C PRO A 38 -11.55 -9.19 -36.00
N GLN A 39 -12.15 -8.11 -35.52
CA GLN A 39 -11.42 -6.86 -35.28
C GLN A 39 -10.30 -7.17 -34.27
N PRO A 40 -9.08 -6.63 -34.48
CA PRO A 40 -8.06 -6.71 -33.46
C PRO A 40 -8.60 -6.12 -32.15
N PRO A 41 -8.24 -6.67 -30.98
CA PRO A 41 -8.65 -6.11 -29.71
C PRO A 41 -8.22 -4.63 -29.65
N PRO A 42 -9.03 -3.74 -29.06
CA PRO A 42 -8.63 -2.37 -28.87
C PRO A 42 -7.29 -2.34 -28.11
N PRO A 43 -6.42 -1.34 -28.37
CA PRO A 43 -5.22 -1.17 -27.58
C PRO A 43 -5.60 -1.11 -26.09
N PRO A 44 -4.75 -1.65 -25.19
CA PRO A 44 -4.99 -1.52 -23.77
C PRO A 44 -5.15 -0.02 -23.43
N PRO A 45 -6.05 0.33 -22.50
CA PRO A 45 -6.19 1.72 -22.08
C PRO A 45 -4.83 2.25 -21.63
N PRO A 46 -4.56 3.57 -21.80
CA PRO A 46 -3.34 4.17 -21.30
C PRO A 46 -3.17 3.81 -19.83
N VAL A 47 -1.96 3.38 -19.46
CA VAL A 47 -1.64 3.06 -18.07
C VAL A 47 -1.71 4.36 -17.29
N ASP A 48 -2.58 4.43 -16.28
CA ASP A 48 -2.61 5.55 -15.34
C ASP A 48 -1.30 5.57 -14.55
N VAL A 49 -0.47 6.58 -14.80
CA VAL A 49 0.83 6.76 -14.13
C VAL A 49 0.65 7.81 -13.03
N PRO A 50 0.87 7.45 -11.75
CA PRO A 50 0.80 8.43 -10.67
C PRO A 50 1.75 9.60 -10.92
N ARG A 51 1.25 10.81 -10.70
CA ARG A 51 1.97 12.08 -10.91
C ARG A 51 1.79 13.00 -9.70
N PRO A 52 2.66 14.01 -9.51
CA PRO A 52 2.47 15.00 -8.46
C PRO A 52 1.15 15.76 -8.62
N PRO A 53 0.62 16.35 -7.53
CA PRO A 53 -0.56 17.21 -7.59
C PRO A 53 -0.42 18.27 -8.69
N ALA A 54 -1.48 18.48 -9.47
CA ALA A 54 -1.47 19.45 -10.56
C ALA A 54 -1.45 20.87 -10.00
N ASP A 55 -2.22 21.10 -8.93
CA ASP A 55 -2.16 22.30 -8.11
C ASP A 55 -2.16 21.90 -6.62
N PRO A 56 -0.99 21.90 -5.95
CA PRO A 56 -0.89 21.49 -4.56
C PRO A 56 -1.78 22.27 -3.57
N GLU A 57 -2.17 23.51 -3.86
CA GLU A 57 -3.03 24.30 -2.97
C GLU A 57 -4.52 23.93 -3.11
N VAL A 58 -4.89 23.30 -4.22
CA VAL A 58 -6.25 22.81 -4.48
C VAL A 58 -6.38 21.32 -4.17
N ASP A 59 -5.39 20.54 -4.58
CA ASP A 59 -5.43 19.06 -4.55
C ASP A 59 -5.04 18.48 -3.19
N ARG A 60 -4.39 19.27 -2.32
CA ARG A 60 -3.98 18.85 -0.97
C ARG A 60 -4.42 19.83 0.10
N LEU A 61 -4.77 19.28 1.26
CA LEU A 61 -4.99 20.01 2.50
C LEU A 61 -3.80 19.90 3.45
N LEU A 62 -2.97 18.86 3.29
CA LEU A 62 -1.75 18.68 4.06
C LEU A 62 -0.54 19.21 3.31
N ARG A 63 0.33 19.93 4.02
CA ARG A 63 1.61 20.38 3.48
C ARG A 63 2.67 19.30 3.63
N GLU A 64 3.05 19.00 4.87
CA GLU A 64 4.19 18.12 5.18
C GLU A 64 3.77 16.95 6.09
N PRO A 65 2.93 16.01 5.61
CA PRO A 65 2.62 14.82 6.39
C PRO A 65 3.90 14.00 6.64
N VAL A 66 3.95 13.35 7.79
CA VAL A 66 5.09 12.52 8.18
C VAL A 66 4.78 11.05 7.96
N PHE A 67 5.69 10.31 7.35
CA PHE A 67 5.55 8.87 7.16
C PHE A 67 6.64 8.10 7.90
N VAL A 68 6.24 7.15 8.74
CA VAL A 68 7.15 6.18 9.36
C VAL A 68 7.21 4.94 8.46
N LEU A 69 8.32 4.77 7.74
CA LEU A 69 8.58 3.63 6.87
C LEU A 69 9.43 2.58 7.60
N SER A 70 8.97 1.33 7.62
CA SER A 70 9.64 0.26 8.34
C SER A 70 9.21 -1.13 7.87
N PRO A 71 10.04 -2.18 8.06
CA PRO A 71 9.56 -3.55 8.08
C PRO A 71 8.52 -3.75 9.18
N VAL A 72 7.59 -4.69 8.96
CA VAL A 72 6.78 -5.22 10.06
C VAL A 72 7.69 -5.71 11.20
N ARG A 73 7.19 -5.67 12.44
CA ARG A 73 7.94 -6.14 13.63
C ARG A 73 9.21 -5.34 13.97
N SER A 74 9.41 -4.15 13.40
CA SER A 74 10.54 -3.26 13.72
C SER A 74 10.32 -2.35 14.93
N GLY A 75 9.27 -2.58 15.73
CA GLY A 75 8.91 -1.68 16.84
C GLY A 75 8.16 -0.41 16.40
N SER A 76 7.61 -0.38 15.19
CA SER A 76 6.93 0.80 14.65
C SER A 76 5.64 1.17 15.40
N THR A 77 4.97 0.21 16.06
CA THR A 77 3.86 0.52 16.99
C THR A 77 4.35 1.23 18.25
N LEU A 78 5.51 0.86 18.80
CA LEU A 78 6.11 1.55 19.94
C LEU A 78 6.41 3.00 19.56
N LEU A 79 7.10 3.22 18.44
CA LEU A 79 7.38 4.58 17.94
C LEU A 79 6.08 5.38 17.72
N ARG A 80 5.04 4.76 17.13
CA ARG A 80 3.73 5.41 16.93
C ARG A 80 3.10 5.87 18.25
N VAL A 81 3.07 5.04 19.29
CA VAL A 81 2.47 5.47 20.57
C VAL A 81 3.29 6.55 21.24
N MET A 82 4.62 6.46 21.23
CA MET A 82 5.51 7.49 21.77
C MET A 82 5.29 8.84 21.07
N LEU A 83 5.16 8.85 19.74
CA LEU A 83 4.84 10.05 18.97
C LEU A 83 3.43 10.58 19.26
N ASN A 84 2.44 9.68 19.37
CA ASN A 84 1.06 10.10 19.63
C ASN A 84 0.85 10.71 21.03
N SER A 85 1.73 10.44 21.99
CA SER A 85 1.69 11.04 23.33
C SER A 85 2.09 12.52 23.33
N HIS A 86 2.80 12.99 22.29
CA HIS A 86 3.19 14.39 22.19
C HIS A 86 1.97 15.28 21.90
N SER A 87 1.86 16.43 22.56
CA SER A 87 0.71 17.35 22.46
C SER A 87 0.43 17.85 21.04
N ARG A 88 1.48 18.08 20.24
CA ARG A 88 1.42 18.56 18.85
C ARG A 88 1.41 17.49 17.76
N ILE A 89 1.62 16.21 18.08
CA ILE A 89 1.73 15.12 17.08
C ILE A 89 0.54 14.16 17.18
N HIS A 90 -0.18 13.99 16.09
CA HIS A 90 -1.21 12.96 15.94
C HIS A 90 -0.63 11.79 15.14
N ALA A 91 -0.53 10.63 15.77
CA ALA A 91 -0.10 9.39 15.12
C ALA A 91 -1.20 8.32 15.33
N PRO A 92 -2.25 8.32 14.47
CA PRO A 92 -3.38 7.41 14.61
C PRO A 92 -2.99 5.94 14.37
N HIS A 93 -3.97 5.05 14.42
CA HIS A 93 -3.78 3.68 13.95
C HIS A 93 -3.48 3.67 12.44
N GLU A 94 -2.98 2.55 11.94
CA GLU A 94 -2.55 2.40 10.54
C GLU A 94 -3.69 2.75 9.57
N LEU A 95 -3.49 3.79 8.74
CA LEU A 95 -4.51 4.20 7.76
C LEU A 95 -4.48 3.39 6.48
N HIS A 96 -3.40 2.63 6.23
CA HIS A 96 -3.26 1.78 5.06
C HIS A 96 -3.54 2.50 3.72
N VAL A 97 -3.15 3.77 3.60
CA VAL A 97 -3.51 4.62 2.45
C VAL A 97 -3.21 3.98 1.10
N ARG A 98 -2.09 3.27 0.96
CA ARG A 98 -1.75 2.57 -0.29
C ARG A 98 -2.70 1.42 -0.70
N ARG A 99 -3.68 1.08 0.14
CA ARG A 99 -4.73 0.09 -0.11
C ARG A 99 -6.08 0.76 -0.39
N LEU A 100 -6.21 2.07 -0.17
CA LEU A 100 -7.37 2.85 -0.58
C LEU A 100 -7.24 3.12 -2.07
N ALA A 101 -8.18 2.59 -2.85
CA ALA A 101 -8.17 2.68 -4.30
C ALA A 101 -9.51 3.24 -4.82
N VAL A 102 -9.46 3.90 -5.98
CA VAL A 102 -10.61 4.47 -6.67
C VAL A 102 -10.71 3.83 -8.05
N THR A 103 -11.90 3.31 -8.36
CA THR A 103 -12.19 2.72 -9.67
C THR A 103 -13.26 3.53 -10.37
N MET A 104 -12.95 4.04 -11.57
CA MET A 104 -13.96 4.63 -12.45
C MET A 104 -14.77 3.52 -13.11
N THR A 105 -16.01 3.32 -12.68
CA THR A 105 -16.80 2.12 -13.02
C THR A 105 -17.52 2.20 -14.37
N THR A 106 -17.66 3.37 -14.97
CA THR A 106 -18.43 3.57 -16.22
C THR A 106 -17.66 4.42 -17.24
N ASP A 107 -17.98 4.24 -18.53
CA ASP A 107 -17.38 5.02 -19.61
C ASP A 107 -17.72 6.51 -19.55
N PRO A 108 -18.98 6.94 -19.25
CA PRO A 108 -19.27 8.36 -19.10
C PRO A 108 -18.47 9.04 -17.99
N LEU A 109 -18.22 8.33 -16.87
CA LEU A 109 -17.37 8.84 -15.79
C LEU A 109 -15.91 8.98 -16.28
N ARG A 110 -15.35 7.94 -16.90
CA ARG A 110 -13.99 7.99 -17.45
C ARG A 110 -13.82 9.15 -18.43
N GLN A 111 -14.73 9.26 -19.40
CA GLN A 111 -14.70 10.31 -20.41
C GLN A 111 -14.80 11.72 -19.78
N ALA A 112 -15.66 11.91 -18.78
CA ALA A 112 -15.77 13.18 -18.07
C ALA A 112 -14.47 13.53 -17.32
N MET A 113 -13.87 12.58 -16.60
CA MET A 113 -12.63 12.81 -15.86
C MET A 113 -11.43 13.04 -16.80
N GLU A 114 -11.31 12.27 -17.88
CA GLU A 114 -10.31 12.47 -18.93
C GLU A 114 -10.44 13.86 -19.57
N THR A 115 -11.68 14.32 -19.82
CA THR A 115 -11.94 15.67 -20.35
C THR A 115 -11.48 16.76 -19.38
N LEU A 116 -11.56 16.51 -18.07
CA LEU A 116 -11.05 17.40 -17.03
C LEU A 116 -9.54 17.24 -16.78
N GLY A 117 -8.88 16.28 -17.44
CA GLY A 117 -7.47 15.96 -17.19
C GLY A 117 -7.22 15.33 -15.83
N ILE A 118 -8.21 14.65 -15.25
CA ILE A 118 -8.16 14.01 -13.93
C ILE A 118 -8.06 12.49 -14.13
N SER A 119 -6.99 11.88 -13.61
CA SER A 119 -6.80 10.44 -13.62
C SER A 119 -7.35 9.77 -12.35
N ALA A 120 -7.44 8.43 -12.35
CA ALA A 120 -7.84 7.70 -11.14
C ALA A 120 -6.83 7.91 -10.01
N SER A 121 -5.54 7.97 -10.33
CA SER A 121 -4.45 8.23 -9.39
C SER A 121 -4.55 9.61 -8.75
N ASP A 122 -4.97 10.65 -9.50
CA ASP A 122 -5.20 11.98 -8.94
C ASP A 122 -6.32 11.93 -7.87
N ILE A 123 -7.42 11.23 -8.16
CA ILE A 123 -8.53 11.07 -7.21
C ILE A 123 -8.11 10.23 -6.00
N GLU A 124 -7.30 9.18 -6.20
CA GLU A 124 -6.73 8.40 -5.09
C GLU A 124 -5.84 9.27 -4.19
N HIS A 125 -4.98 10.13 -4.77
CA HIS A 125 -4.14 11.06 -4.01
C HIS A 125 -4.96 12.05 -3.20
N ILE A 126 -6.01 12.63 -3.78
CA ILE A 126 -6.97 13.50 -3.07
C ILE A 126 -7.65 12.74 -1.92
N LEU A 127 -8.07 11.49 -2.15
CA LEU A 127 -8.65 10.64 -1.11
C LEU A 127 -7.65 10.37 0.03
N TRP A 128 -6.40 10.02 -0.30
CA TRP A 128 -5.37 9.74 0.69
C TRP A 128 -5.08 10.98 1.55
N ASP A 129 -4.89 12.14 0.91
CA ASP A 129 -4.72 13.43 1.58
C ASP A 129 -5.90 13.75 2.50
N ARG A 130 -7.12 13.62 1.99
CA ARG A 130 -8.31 13.90 2.77
C ARG A 130 -8.46 12.99 4.00
N MET A 131 -8.07 11.72 3.90
CA MET A 131 -8.09 10.80 5.03
C MET A 131 -7.10 11.20 6.13
N LEU A 132 -5.85 11.51 5.77
CA LEU A 132 -4.87 11.97 6.76
C LEU A 132 -5.27 13.34 7.34
N HIS A 133 -5.79 14.24 6.51
CA HIS A 133 -6.25 15.56 6.96
C HIS A 133 -7.40 15.42 7.95
N ARG A 134 -8.38 14.54 7.67
CA ARG A 134 -9.51 14.29 8.58
C ARG A 134 -9.03 13.86 9.97
N GLU A 135 -8.04 12.97 10.02
CA GLU A 135 -7.42 12.55 11.28
C GLU A 135 -6.73 13.70 12.00
N LEU A 136 -5.93 14.49 11.28
CA LEU A 136 -5.24 15.65 11.85
C LEU A 136 -6.22 16.68 12.40
N ALA A 137 -7.18 17.11 11.59
CA ALA A 137 -8.18 18.11 11.96
C ALA A 137 -9.03 17.65 13.17
N GLY A 138 -9.42 16.38 13.20
CA GLY A 138 -10.17 15.81 14.32
C GLY A 138 -9.37 15.71 15.63
N SER A 139 -8.04 15.64 15.54
CA SER A 139 -7.17 15.55 16.71
C SER A 139 -6.91 16.89 17.42
N GLY A 140 -7.10 18.02 16.73
CA GLY A 140 -6.70 19.34 17.21
C GLY A 140 -5.18 19.56 17.29
N LYS A 141 -4.38 18.61 16.78
CA LYS A 141 -2.91 18.66 16.75
C LYS A 141 -2.40 19.24 15.42
N GLN A 142 -1.08 19.41 15.31
CA GLN A 142 -0.46 20.16 14.23
C GLN A 142 0.27 19.29 13.21
N ILE A 143 0.76 18.12 13.62
CA ILE A 143 1.54 17.21 12.77
C ILE A 143 0.83 15.88 12.71
N ILE A 144 0.56 15.39 11.49
CA ILE A 144 0.10 14.02 11.25
C ILE A 144 1.29 13.12 10.98
N VAL A 145 1.32 11.97 11.65
CA VAL A 145 2.28 10.88 11.38
C VAL A 145 1.49 9.64 11.00
N ASP A 146 1.56 9.23 9.73
CA ASP A 146 1.08 7.91 9.33
C ASP A 146 2.19 6.89 9.52
N LYS A 147 1.95 5.95 10.42
CA LYS A 147 2.75 4.74 10.57
C LYS A 147 1.95 3.58 10.04
N THR A 148 2.28 3.14 8.84
CA THR A 148 1.80 1.87 8.27
C THR A 148 3.00 1.12 7.67
N PRO A 149 3.43 -0.04 8.21
CA PRO A 149 4.63 -0.72 7.71
C PRO A 149 4.59 -0.98 6.20
N SER A 150 3.44 -1.40 5.69
CA SER A 150 3.28 -1.74 4.27
C SER A 150 3.39 -0.55 3.32
N ASN A 151 3.41 0.69 3.83
CA ASN A 151 3.62 1.89 3.01
C ASN A 151 5.01 1.96 2.39
N VAL A 152 6.00 1.22 2.92
CA VAL A 152 7.33 1.14 2.32
C VAL A 152 7.30 0.67 0.86
N PHE A 153 6.33 -0.18 0.50
CA PHE A 153 6.12 -0.66 -0.87
C PHE A 153 5.55 0.40 -1.81
N ALA A 154 5.06 1.50 -1.26
CA ALA A 154 4.50 2.62 -2.01
C ALA A 154 5.32 3.91 -1.82
N HIS A 155 6.56 3.84 -1.28
CA HIS A 155 7.35 5.03 -0.92
C HIS A 155 7.49 6.03 -2.08
N ARG A 156 7.75 5.55 -3.31
CA ARG A 156 7.79 6.40 -4.51
C ARG A 156 6.48 7.13 -4.74
N ARG A 157 5.34 6.42 -4.65
CA ARG A 157 4.01 6.99 -4.86
C ARG A 157 3.60 7.93 -3.73
N LEU A 158 4.06 7.70 -2.50
CA LEU A 158 3.90 8.65 -1.39
C LEU A 158 4.66 9.94 -1.68
N ALA A 159 5.91 9.86 -2.13
CA ALA A 159 6.70 11.03 -2.52
C ALA A 159 6.12 11.76 -3.74
N THR A 160 5.48 11.03 -4.66
CA THR A 160 4.70 11.62 -5.74
C THR A 160 3.49 12.38 -5.21
N CYS A 161 2.70 11.76 -4.32
CA CYS A 161 1.49 12.36 -3.75
C CYS A 161 1.80 13.58 -2.86
N TRP A 162 2.87 13.50 -2.06
CA TRP A 162 3.33 14.58 -1.18
C TRP A 162 4.83 14.81 -1.38
N PRO A 163 5.23 15.69 -2.32
CA PRO A 163 6.64 16.02 -2.55
C PRO A 163 7.34 16.60 -1.31
N ASP A 164 6.58 17.26 -0.43
CA ASP A 164 7.08 17.91 0.78
C ASP A 164 6.93 17.02 2.05
N ALA A 165 6.58 15.74 1.87
CA ALA A 165 6.46 14.83 3.00
C ALA A 165 7.80 14.63 3.72
N ARG A 166 7.72 14.43 5.03
CA ARG A 166 8.87 14.12 5.87
C ARG A 166 8.91 12.63 6.18
N TYR A 167 10.07 12.00 6.03
CA TYR A 167 10.21 10.56 6.26
C TYR A 167 10.98 10.26 7.55
N VAL A 168 10.50 9.25 8.27
CA VAL A 168 11.23 8.61 9.37
C VAL A 168 11.40 7.14 9.00
N PHE A 169 12.63 6.68 8.89
CA PHE A 169 12.96 5.29 8.58
C PHE A 169 13.28 4.56 9.87
N LEU A 170 12.49 3.54 10.21
CA LEU A 170 12.74 2.72 11.39
C LEU A 170 13.30 1.36 10.97
N MET A 171 14.56 1.15 11.33
CA MET A 171 15.30 -0.08 11.14
C MET A 171 15.28 -0.94 12.40
N ARG A 172 15.53 -2.23 12.23
CA ARG A 172 15.75 -3.21 13.30
C ARG A 172 16.60 -4.35 12.74
N HIS A 173 17.31 -5.06 13.60
CA HIS A 173 18.12 -6.21 13.20
C HIS A 173 17.31 -7.22 12.34
N PRO A 174 17.81 -7.67 11.17
CA PRO A 174 17.05 -8.47 10.21
C PRO A 174 16.57 -9.81 10.76
N ALA A 175 17.48 -10.58 11.38
CA ALA A 175 17.11 -11.85 12.00
C ALA A 175 16.12 -11.69 13.17
N SER A 176 16.19 -10.59 13.93
CA SER A 176 15.20 -10.28 14.99
C SER A 176 13.80 -10.01 14.42
N ILE A 177 13.71 -9.38 13.24
CA ILE A 177 12.44 -9.15 12.54
C ILE A 177 11.85 -10.49 12.10
N ALA A 178 12.64 -11.30 11.39
CA ALA A 178 12.22 -12.61 10.90
C ALA A 178 11.74 -13.50 12.06
N LEU A 179 12.53 -13.58 13.14
CA LEU A 179 12.18 -14.36 14.33
C LEU A 179 10.87 -13.88 14.97
N SER A 180 10.73 -12.56 15.16
CA SER A 180 9.51 -11.99 15.73
C SER A 180 8.27 -12.24 14.87
N TRP A 181 8.42 -12.30 13.54
CA TRP A 181 7.32 -12.57 12.62
C TRP A 181 6.91 -14.05 12.66
N HIS A 182 7.89 -14.96 12.65
CA HIS A 182 7.69 -16.41 12.76
C HIS A 182 7.01 -16.79 14.09
N GLU A 183 7.56 -16.33 15.23
CA GLU A 183 7.03 -16.60 16.58
C GLU A 183 5.59 -16.14 16.78
N ALA A 184 5.10 -15.19 15.97
CA ALA A 184 3.75 -14.68 16.11
C ALA A 184 2.67 -15.66 15.64
N ALA A 185 2.99 -16.58 14.73
CA ALA A 185 2.10 -17.64 14.26
C ALA A 185 2.90 -18.73 13.52
N PRO A 186 3.68 -19.59 14.22
CA PRO A 186 4.70 -20.42 13.60
C PRO A 186 4.21 -21.38 12.49
N LEU A 187 2.96 -21.84 12.60
CA LEU A 187 2.35 -22.73 11.60
C LEU A 187 1.96 -21.98 10.33
N GLU A 188 1.37 -20.79 10.48
CA GLU A 188 0.92 -19.94 9.36
C GLU A 188 2.05 -19.07 8.79
N ARG A 189 3.17 -18.96 9.50
CA ARG A 189 4.32 -18.11 9.15
C ARG A 189 5.61 -18.90 9.21
N PRO A 190 5.86 -19.87 8.31
CA PRO A 190 7.04 -20.71 8.35
C PRO A 190 8.34 -19.90 8.29
N TRP A 191 9.42 -20.45 8.86
CA TRP A 191 10.70 -19.74 8.97
C TRP A 191 11.25 -19.22 7.64
N ALA A 192 11.23 -20.05 6.59
CA ALA A 192 11.68 -19.66 5.26
C ALA A 192 10.85 -18.51 4.67
N GLU A 193 9.55 -18.44 4.98
CA GLU A 193 8.69 -17.33 4.57
C GLU A 193 9.00 -16.07 5.39
N ALA A 194 9.28 -16.21 6.69
CA ALA A 194 9.68 -15.11 7.55
C ALA A 194 10.94 -14.41 7.04
N ILE A 195 11.94 -15.18 6.61
CA ILE A 195 13.16 -14.68 5.99
C ILE A 195 12.84 -13.91 4.70
N ARG A 196 12.12 -14.53 3.76
CA ARG A 196 11.77 -13.89 2.47
C ARG A 196 10.98 -12.60 2.66
N HIS A 197 9.97 -12.64 3.55
CA HIS A 197 9.12 -11.50 3.84
C HIS A 197 9.92 -10.36 4.50
N THR A 198 10.81 -10.69 5.43
CA THR A 198 11.73 -9.72 6.05
C THR A 198 12.62 -9.06 5.00
N LEU A 199 13.31 -9.87 4.19
CA LEU A 199 14.20 -9.38 3.14
C LEU A 199 13.47 -8.47 2.14
N GLN A 200 12.22 -8.79 1.78
CA GLN A 200 11.41 -7.95 0.91
C GLN A 200 11.20 -6.56 1.51
N TYR A 201 10.70 -6.45 2.74
CA TYR A 201 10.50 -5.15 3.39
C TYR A 201 11.81 -4.36 3.49
N MET A 202 12.90 -5.04 3.82
CA MET A 202 14.20 -4.41 3.97
C MET A 202 14.75 -3.84 2.66
N ARG A 203 14.61 -4.56 1.55
CA ARG A 203 15.02 -4.07 0.23
C ARG A 203 14.26 -2.79 -0.13
N TYR A 204 12.94 -2.75 0.08
CA TYR A 204 12.14 -1.56 -0.16
C TYR A 204 12.47 -0.41 0.80
N LEU A 205 12.77 -0.69 2.08
CA LEU A 205 13.19 0.37 3.02
C LEU A 205 14.56 0.93 2.63
N THR A 206 15.48 0.06 2.20
CA THR A 206 16.81 0.45 1.71
C THR A 206 16.69 1.37 0.50
N GLU A 207 15.84 1.00 -0.45
CA GLU A 207 15.57 1.84 -1.62
C GLU A 207 14.95 3.18 -1.23
N ALA A 208 13.95 3.18 -0.33
CA ALA A 208 13.33 4.40 0.17
C ALA A 208 14.37 5.32 0.82
N ARG A 209 15.26 4.78 1.65
CA ARG A 209 16.36 5.54 2.30
C ARG A 209 17.39 6.10 1.31
N ARG A 210 17.58 5.46 0.15
CA ARG A 210 18.50 5.92 -0.90
C ARG A 210 17.88 7.02 -1.77
N THR A 211 16.55 7.08 -1.85
CA THR A 211 15.82 7.93 -2.80
C THR A 211 15.05 9.07 -2.13
N LEU A 212 14.85 9.00 -0.81
CA LEU A 212 14.10 9.99 -0.03
C LEU A 212 14.96 10.48 1.14
N ASP A 213 14.92 11.78 1.40
CA ASP A 213 15.53 12.38 2.58
C ASP A 213 14.70 12.11 3.84
N GLY A 214 15.36 11.79 4.95
CA GLY A 214 14.67 11.61 6.21
C GLY A 214 15.51 11.14 7.38
N LEU A 215 14.88 11.11 8.56
CA LEU A 215 15.53 10.68 9.79
C LEU A 215 15.56 9.15 9.88
N THR A 216 16.74 8.58 10.01
CA THR A 216 16.89 7.14 10.29
C THR A 216 17.02 6.89 11.80
N LEU A 217 16.21 5.95 12.28
CA LEU A 217 16.21 5.44 13.65
C LEU A 217 16.44 3.93 13.63
N THR A 218 16.97 3.39 14.73
CA THR A 218 17.00 1.94 14.98
C THR A 218 16.14 1.61 16.20
N TYR A 219 15.44 0.48 16.17
CA TYR A 219 14.69 -0.02 17.31
C TYR A 219 15.59 -0.16 18.55
N GLU A 220 16.82 -0.63 18.33
CA GLU A 220 17.86 -0.87 19.30
C GLU A 220 18.25 0.43 20.03
N ALA A 221 18.47 1.52 19.30
CA ALA A 221 18.73 2.83 19.91
C ALA A 221 17.52 3.34 20.69
N ILE A 222 16.29 3.19 20.16
CA ILE A 222 15.06 3.64 20.85
C ILE A 222 14.90 2.94 22.19
N VAL A 223 15.17 1.63 22.28
CA VAL A 223 15.03 0.91 23.57
C VAL A 223 16.22 1.07 24.50
N ALA A 224 17.38 1.47 24.00
CA ALA A 224 18.58 1.74 24.80
C ALA A 224 18.52 3.14 25.44
N ASP A 225 18.15 4.15 24.67
CA ASP A 225 18.00 5.54 25.13
C ASP A 225 16.79 6.22 24.45
N PRO A 226 15.56 5.95 24.95
CA PRO A 226 14.35 6.49 24.34
C PRO A 226 14.26 8.01 24.42
N GLU A 227 14.85 8.64 25.44
CA GLU A 227 14.83 10.09 25.56
C GLU A 227 15.70 10.74 24.47
N ALA A 228 16.93 10.26 24.28
CA ALA A 228 17.81 10.79 23.23
C ALA A 228 17.19 10.64 21.84
N GLU A 229 16.64 9.47 21.52
CA GLU A 229 16.01 9.23 20.22
C GLU A 229 14.73 10.07 20.03
N MET A 230 13.88 10.24 21.06
CA MET A 230 12.71 11.11 20.95
C MET A 230 13.08 12.58 20.82
N ARG A 231 14.15 13.04 21.47
CA ARG A 231 14.69 14.40 21.24
C ARG A 231 15.14 14.61 19.80
N ARG A 232 15.83 13.62 19.20
CA ARG A 232 16.23 13.66 17.79
C ARG A 232 15.01 13.71 16.86
N VAL A 233 13.98 12.91 17.14
CA VAL A 233 12.73 12.94 16.34
C VAL A 233 12.03 14.29 16.48
N CYS A 234 11.90 14.82 17.70
CA CYS A 234 11.27 16.13 17.93
C CYS A 234 12.01 17.25 17.20
N ALA A 235 13.35 17.26 17.26
CA ALA A 235 14.18 18.22 16.54
C ALA A 235 13.96 18.15 15.02
N TYR A 236 13.94 16.94 14.46
CA TYR A 236 13.63 16.72 13.04
C TYR A 236 12.21 17.17 12.66
N LEU A 237 11.25 17.00 13.57
CA LEU A 237 9.85 17.39 13.33
C LEU A 237 9.56 18.87 13.64
N GLY A 238 10.51 19.62 14.21
CA GLY A 238 10.34 21.03 14.56
C GLY A 238 9.49 21.27 15.81
N VAL A 239 9.48 20.32 16.75
CA VAL A 239 8.77 20.42 18.03
C VAL A 239 9.71 20.22 19.22
N GLY A 240 9.31 20.67 20.41
CA GLY A 240 10.07 20.45 21.65
C GLY A 240 9.81 19.06 22.20
N TYR A 241 10.80 18.44 22.85
CA TYR A 241 10.59 17.14 23.49
C TYR A 241 9.62 17.23 24.68
N GLU A 242 8.74 16.23 24.81
CA GLU A 242 7.82 16.08 25.94
C GLU A 242 8.09 14.75 26.68
N PRO A 243 8.31 14.76 28.01
CA PRO A 243 8.56 13.55 28.78
C PRO A 243 7.47 12.48 28.67
N GLY A 244 6.21 12.90 28.45
CA GLY A 244 5.07 12.00 28.24
C GLY A 244 5.23 11.05 27.06
N MET A 245 6.13 11.32 26.12
CA MET A 245 6.44 10.44 24.99
C MET A 245 7.01 9.09 25.42
N ILE A 246 7.76 9.02 26.53
CA ILE A 246 8.36 7.76 27.01
C ILE A 246 7.51 7.08 28.10
N THR A 247 6.57 7.81 28.70
CA THR A 247 5.50 7.30 29.58
C THR A 247 4.15 7.32 28.86
N TYR A 248 4.14 6.79 27.64
CA TYR A 248 2.99 6.87 26.75
C TYR A 248 1.70 6.23 27.32
N GLY A 249 1.81 5.30 28.28
CA GLY A 249 0.65 4.71 28.96
C GLY A 249 -0.27 5.69 29.68
N ASP A 250 0.21 6.90 29.98
CA ASP A 250 -0.57 7.97 30.59
C ASP A 250 -1.49 8.69 29.56
N HIS A 251 -1.44 8.26 28.28
CA HIS A 251 -2.13 8.91 27.17
C HIS A 251 -3.07 7.94 26.43
N GLY A 252 -4.11 8.50 25.81
CA GLY A 252 -5.03 7.75 24.96
C GLY A 252 -4.42 7.43 23.59
N HIS A 253 -4.48 6.15 23.17
CA HIS A 253 -3.93 5.68 21.90
C HIS A 253 -4.92 4.90 21.02
N GLY A 254 -6.19 4.89 21.40
CA GLY A 254 -7.19 3.94 20.89
C GLY A 254 -7.05 2.57 21.54
N GLU A 255 -7.92 1.63 21.18
CA GLU A 255 -7.88 0.28 21.73
C GLU A 255 -6.76 -0.56 21.10
N PHE A 256 -6.02 -1.30 21.93
CA PHE A 256 -5.04 -2.28 21.47
C PHE A 256 -5.72 -3.61 21.12
N VAL A 257 -6.33 -3.65 19.94
CA VAL A 257 -7.10 -4.79 19.42
C VAL A 257 -6.24 -5.72 18.57
N LYS A 258 -6.50 -7.03 18.65
CA LYS A 258 -5.83 -8.03 17.80
C LYS A 258 -6.02 -7.68 16.33
N GLY A 259 -4.91 -7.61 15.58
CA GLY A 259 -4.92 -7.28 14.15
C GLY A 259 -4.71 -5.79 13.83
N ILE A 260 -4.73 -4.90 14.83
CA ILE A 260 -4.38 -3.48 14.66
C ILE A 260 -3.07 -3.20 15.41
N GLY A 261 -1.99 -2.93 14.68
CA GLY A 261 -0.67 -2.71 15.26
C GLY A 261 -0.13 -3.86 16.12
N ASP A 262 0.61 -3.52 17.17
CA ASP A 262 1.04 -4.47 18.21
C ASP A 262 0.14 -4.30 19.43
N TRP A 263 -0.47 -5.39 19.89
CA TRP A 263 -1.48 -5.43 20.94
C TRP A 263 -1.00 -6.19 22.19
N ARG A 264 0.27 -6.62 22.20
CA ARG A 264 0.86 -7.45 23.26
C ARG A 264 1.19 -6.64 24.52
N ASP A 265 1.41 -7.37 25.61
CA ASP A 265 1.66 -6.81 26.95
C ASP A 265 2.82 -5.81 26.99
N LYS A 266 3.84 -6.00 26.13
CA LYS A 266 4.98 -5.07 26.03
C LYS A 266 4.54 -3.64 25.72
N ILE A 267 3.60 -3.47 24.80
CA ILE A 267 3.02 -2.16 24.47
C ILE A 267 2.01 -1.73 25.54
N ARG A 268 1.26 -2.67 26.12
CA ARG A 268 0.31 -2.36 27.21
C ARG A 268 0.99 -1.87 28.50
N SER A 269 2.30 -2.11 28.65
CA SER A 269 3.06 -1.62 29.80
C SER A 269 3.11 -0.10 29.93
N GLY A 270 2.82 0.64 28.84
CA GLY A 270 2.78 2.10 28.87
C GLY A 270 4.16 2.77 28.92
N ARG A 271 5.24 1.99 28.86
CA ARG A 271 6.63 2.46 28.93
C ARG A 271 7.51 1.72 27.93
N VAL A 272 8.68 2.28 27.65
CA VAL A 272 9.69 1.61 26.83
C VAL A 272 10.28 0.45 27.63
N GLN A 273 10.24 -0.74 27.04
CA GLN A 273 10.74 -1.98 27.66
C GLN A 273 12.02 -2.41 26.93
N PRO A 274 13.02 -2.97 27.65
CA PRO A 274 14.26 -3.42 27.05
C PRO A 274 14.07 -4.33 25.84
N GLY A 275 15.00 -4.22 24.87
CA GLY A 275 15.08 -5.13 23.73
C GLY A 275 15.47 -6.55 24.14
N ARG A 276 15.22 -7.52 23.26
CA ARG A 276 15.91 -8.83 23.37
C ARG A 276 17.38 -8.63 22.94
N PRO A 277 18.32 -9.46 23.42
CA PRO A 277 19.68 -9.50 22.88
C PRO A 277 19.67 -9.66 21.36
N LEU A 278 20.63 -9.04 20.68
CA LEU A 278 20.80 -9.22 19.25
C LEU A 278 21.29 -10.64 18.94
N PRO A 279 20.83 -11.25 17.83
CA PRO A 279 21.36 -12.52 17.35
C PRO A 279 22.87 -12.42 17.10
N ALA A 280 23.63 -13.46 17.46
CA ALA A 280 25.04 -13.58 17.13
C ALA A 280 25.22 -13.79 15.60
N PRO A 281 26.38 -13.44 15.02
CA PRO A 281 26.65 -13.60 13.58
C PRO A 281 26.37 -15.00 13.02
N GLU A 282 26.59 -16.04 13.82
CA GLU A 282 26.38 -17.44 13.45
C GLU A 282 24.89 -17.83 13.43
N GLU A 283 24.04 -17.06 14.12
CA GLU A 283 22.58 -17.24 14.18
C GLU A 283 21.86 -16.52 13.03
N ILE A 284 22.56 -15.67 12.27
CA ILE A 284 22.00 -14.94 11.13
C ILE A 284 21.82 -15.92 9.95
N PRO A 285 20.59 -16.11 9.44
CA PRO A 285 20.36 -16.89 8.22
C PRO A 285 21.18 -16.36 7.05
N GLU A 286 21.73 -17.27 6.24
CA GLU A 286 22.60 -16.92 5.12
C GLU A 286 21.94 -15.89 4.18
N GLU A 287 20.65 -16.03 3.91
CA GLU A 287 19.88 -15.14 3.03
C GLU A 287 19.70 -13.72 3.59
N LEU A 288 19.94 -13.51 4.89
CA LEU A 288 19.88 -12.20 5.54
C LEU A 288 21.25 -11.58 5.74
N ARG A 289 22.36 -12.29 5.50
CA ARG A 289 23.71 -11.78 5.79
C ARG A 289 24.06 -10.54 4.98
N GLU A 290 23.79 -10.55 3.67
CA GLU A 290 24.06 -9.41 2.78
C GLU A 290 23.37 -8.13 3.30
N ILE A 291 22.09 -8.23 3.65
CA ILE A 291 21.33 -7.08 4.14
C ILE A 291 21.71 -6.69 5.58
N CYS A 292 22.18 -7.63 6.41
CA CYS A 292 22.78 -7.32 7.71
C CYS A 292 24.05 -6.47 7.55
N VAL A 293 24.95 -6.84 6.63
CA VAL A 293 26.16 -6.04 6.32
C VAL A 293 25.77 -4.66 5.83
N GLU A 294 24.85 -4.56 4.87
CA GLU A 294 24.39 -3.28 4.34
C GLU A 294 23.79 -2.36 5.42
N TRP A 295 23.11 -2.94 6.41
CA TRP A 295 22.48 -2.20 7.51
C TRP A 295 23.39 -2.02 8.74
N GLY A 296 24.64 -2.49 8.69
CA GLY A 296 25.63 -2.36 9.76
C GLY A 296 25.39 -3.25 10.98
N TYR A 297 24.74 -4.41 10.78
CA TYR A 297 24.52 -5.43 11.81
C TYR A 297 25.50 -6.61 11.73
N LEU A 298 26.38 -6.63 10.73
CA LEU A 298 27.44 -7.62 10.55
C LEU A 298 28.71 -6.93 10.01
#